data_AF-A3FPN0-F1
#
_entry.id   AF-A3FPN0-F1
#
_cell.length_a   1.000
_cell.length_b   1.000
_cell.length_c   1.000
_cell.angle_alpha   90.00
_cell.angle_beta   90.00
_cell.angle_gamma   90.00
#
_symmetry.space_group_name_H-M   'P 1'
#
loop_
_entity.id
_entity.type
_entity.pdbx_description
1 polymer ?
#
loop_
_entity_poly.entity_id
_entity_poly.type
_entity_poly.pdbx_seq_one_letter_code
_entity_poly.pdbx_strand_id
1 'polypeptide(L)'
;SSSCMIKLQEYKSVLKYCTETLKLDKNNVKALYLRASSYLKLDDPDEARIDLYKAATIEPQNIEVRTKLQQVSLILSFLLISP
;
A
#
# COMPACT_ATOMS: atom_id res chain seq x y z
N SER A 1 -15.77 21.36 -0.05
CA SER A 1 -14.38 20.95 -0.35
C SER A 1 -13.57 20.51 0.88
N SER A 2 -14.20 20.19 2.02
CA SER A 2 -13.49 19.92 3.29
C SER A 2 -13.10 18.45 3.48
N SER A 3 -13.87 17.51 2.93
CA SER A 3 -13.67 16.07 3.18
C SER A 3 -12.46 15.46 2.46
N CYS A 4 -11.92 16.12 1.42
CA CYS A 4 -10.76 15.61 0.68
C CYS A 4 -9.45 15.80 1.47
N MET A 5 -9.28 16.98 2.08
CA MET A 5 -8.08 17.30 2.88
C MET A 5 -7.97 16.42 4.13
N ILE A 6 -9.11 16.15 4.78
CA ILE A 6 -9.18 15.29 5.97
C ILE A 6 -8.69 13.86 5.64
N LYS A 7 -9.20 13.27 4.54
CA LYS A 7 -8.79 11.92 4.11
C LYS A 7 -7.30 11.84 3.79
N LEU A 8 -6.74 12.84 3.10
CA LEU A 8 -5.30 12.89 2.81
C LEU A 8 -4.45 12.94 4.09
N GLN A 9 -4.87 13.71 5.09
CA GLN A 9 -4.19 13.80 6.37
C GLN A 9 -4.28 12.50 7.18
N GLU A 10 -5.43 11.81 7.11
CA GLU A 10 -5.61 10.48 7.71
C GLU A 10 -4.67 9.46 7.07
N TYR A 11 -4.59 9.39 5.75
CA TYR A 11 -3.69 8.44 5.07
C TYR A 11 -2.21 8.67 5.42
N LYS A 12 -1.77 9.94 5.49
CA LYS A 12 -0.41 10.27 5.95
C LYS A 12 -0.16 9.83 7.41
N SER A 13 -1.17 9.94 8.26
CA SER A 13 -1.08 9.48 9.65
C SER A 13 -0.98 7.96 9.73
N VAL A 14 -1.74 7.24 8.89
CA VAL A 14 -1.66 5.78 8.74
C VAL A 14 -0.27 5.36 8.26
N LEU A 15 0.29 6.04 7.25
CA LEU A 15 1.65 5.75 6.78
C LEU A 15 2.69 5.86 7.90
N LYS A 16 2.60 6.90 8.73
CA LYS A 16 3.49 7.09 9.88
C LYS A 16 3.33 5.95 10.90
N TYR A 17 2.08 5.65 11.27
CA TYR A 17 1.79 4.56 12.21
C TYR A 17 2.31 3.21 11.69
N CYS A 18 1.98 2.85 10.45
CA CYS A 18 2.47 1.61 9.84
C CYS A 18 3.99 1.57 9.77
N THR A 19 4.65 2.69 9.49
CA THR A 19 6.12 2.75 9.45
C THR A 19 6.73 2.50 10.83
N GLU A 20 6.19 3.08 11.90
CA GLU A 20 6.65 2.76 13.27
C GLU A 20 6.40 1.29 13.62
N THR A 21 5.22 0.76 13.29
CA THR A 21 4.91 -0.66 13.49
C THR A 21 5.91 -1.57 12.75
N LEU A 22 6.26 -1.22 11.51
CA LEU A 22 7.22 -1.98 10.70
C LEU A 22 8.67 -1.83 11.18
N LYS A 23 9.01 -0.80 11.97
CA LYS A 23 10.31 -0.74 12.65
C LYS A 23 10.41 -1.79 13.76
N LEU A 24 9.31 -2.02 14.48
CA LEU A 24 9.22 -3.02 15.56
C LEU A 24 9.05 -4.43 14.99
N ASP A 25 8.17 -4.60 14.02
CA ASP A 25 7.89 -5.87 13.34
C ASP A 25 7.92 -5.66 11.83
N LYS A 26 9.09 -5.90 11.25
CA LYS A 26 9.35 -5.72 9.81
C LYS A 26 8.52 -6.64 8.92
N ASN A 27 7.95 -7.71 9.47
CA ASN A 27 7.23 -8.74 8.73
C ASN A 27 5.73 -8.71 9.02
N ASN A 28 5.24 -7.63 9.64
CA ASN A 28 3.83 -7.47 9.91
C ASN A 28 3.02 -7.28 8.61
N VAL A 29 2.43 -8.36 8.11
CA VAL A 29 1.66 -8.37 6.84
C VAL A 29 0.51 -7.37 6.88
N LYS A 30 -0.17 -7.24 8.03
CA LYS A 30 -1.26 -6.28 8.21
C LYS A 30 -0.77 -4.84 8.08
N ALA A 31 0.37 -4.50 8.69
CA ALA A 31 0.94 -3.15 8.59
C ALA A 31 1.44 -2.85 7.16
N LEU A 32 2.06 -3.82 6.48
CA LEU A 32 2.46 -3.70 5.07
C LEU A 32 1.24 -3.45 4.17
N TYR A 33 0.17 -4.23 4.33
CA TYR A 33 -1.04 -4.10 3.53
C TYR A 33 -1.76 -2.75 3.75
N LEU A 34 -1.85 -2.28 4.99
CA LEU A 34 -2.44 -0.98 5.33
C LEU A 34 -1.61 0.19 4.79
N ARG A 35 -0.28 0.08 4.86
CA ARG A 35 0.63 1.09 4.33
C ARG A 35 0.51 1.17 2.80
N ALA A 36 0.52 0.04 2.13
CA ALA A 36 0.28 -0.03 0.69
C ALA A 36 -1.07 0.54 0.27
N SER A 37 -2.14 0.21 0.99
CA SER A 37 -3.47 0.74 0.71
C SER A 37 -3.53 2.25 0.88
N SER A 38 -2.77 2.80 1.83
CA SER A 38 -2.67 4.25 2.05
C SER A 38 -1.87 4.93 0.94
N TYR A 39 -0.78 4.32 0.47
CA TYR A 39 -0.04 4.80 -0.71
C TYR A 39 -0.90 4.85 -1.97
N LEU A 40 -1.74 3.82 -2.22
CA LEU A 40 -2.69 3.87 -3.34
C LEU A 40 -3.71 5.00 -3.24
N LYS A 41 -4.07 5.44 -2.03
CA LYS A 41 -4.97 6.58 -1.82
C LYS A 41 -4.27 7.92 -1.95
N LEU A 42 -2.94 7.92 -1.92
CA LEU A 42 -2.08 9.08 -2.10
C LEU A 42 -1.50 9.16 -3.52
N ASP A 43 -1.96 8.28 -4.44
CA ASP A 43 -1.48 8.20 -5.82
C ASP A 43 -0.01 7.75 -5.93
N ASP A 44 0.47 6.97 -4.96
CA ASP A 44 1.83 6.38 -4.93
C ASP A 44 1.80 4.86 -5.14
N PRO A 45 1.40 4.33 -6.32
CA PRO A 45 1.25 2.90 -6.55
C PRO A 45 2.58 2.12 -6.52
N ASP A 46 3.72 2.75 -6.79
CA ASP A 46 5.03 2.08 -6.73
C ASP A 46 5.37 1.62 -5.31
N GLU A 47 5.21 2.49 -4.33
CA GLU A 47 5.46 2.14 -2.92
C GLU A 47 4.45 1.12 -2.41
N ALA A 48 3.20 1.22 -2.87
CA ALA A 48 2.20 0.21 -2.58
C ALA A 48 2.59 -1.18 -3.10
N ARG A 49 3.17 -1.26 -4.31
CA ARG A 49 3.63 -2.53 -4.89
C ARG A 49 4.75 -3.16 -4.05
N ILE A 50 5.71 -2.36 -3.59
CA ILE A 50 6.84 -2.85 -2.78
C ILE A 50 6.34 -3.49 -1.50
N ASP A 51 5.44 -2.80 -0.78
CA ASP A 51 4.86 -3.31 0.47
C ASP A 51 4.01 -4.57 0.26
N LEU A 52 3.17 -4.59 -0.78
CA LEU A 52 2.35 -5.76 -1.12
C LEU A 52 3.18 -6.94 -1.59
N TYR A 53 4.28 -6.70 -2.31
CA TYR A 53 5.20 -7.76 -2.71
C TYR A 53 5.83 -8.40 -1.48
N LYS A 54 6.34 -7.58 -0.54
CA LYS A 54 6.89 -8.09 0.72
C LYS A 54 5.83 -8.87 1.52
N ALA A 55 4.62 -8.35 1.64
CA ALA A 55 3.50 -9.03 2.28
C ALA A 55 3.21 -10.40 1.63
N ALA A 56 3.22 -10.48 0.29
CA ALA A 56 3.01 -11.71 -0.46
C ALA A 56 4.15 -12.72 -0.29
N THR A 57 5.40 -12.24 -0.08
CA THR A 57 6.52 -13.14 0.23
C THR A 57 6.42 -13.77 1.62
N ILE A 58 5.81 -13.07 2.58
CA ILE A 58 5.63 -13.53 3.97
C ILE A 58 4.42 -14.47 4.06
N GLU A 59 3.28 -14.06 3.48
CA GLU A 59 2.04 -14.84 3.43
C GLU A 59 1.62 -15.10 1.99
N PRO A 60 2.24 -16.06 1.29
CA PRO A 60 1.91 -16.37 -0.11
C PRO A 60 0.50 -16.94 -0.30
N GLN A 61 -0.14 -17.42 0.77
CA GLN A 61 -1.53 -17.92 0.73
C GLN A 61 -2.57 -16.82 0.98
N ASN A 62 -2.15 -15.60 1.32
CA ASN A 62 -3.08 -14.50 1.58
C ASN A 62 -3.65 -13.98 0.25
N ILE A 63 -4.90 -14.36 -0.02
CA ILE A 63 -5.62 -14.00 -1.25
C ILE A 63 -5.81 -12.49 -1.36
N GLU A 64 -6.04 -11.81 -0.24
CA GLU A 64 -6.28 -10.37 -0.22
C GLU A 64 -5.03 -9.61 -0.67
N VAL A 65 -3.87 -9.94 -0.10
CA VAL A 65 -2.58 -9.36 -0.48
C VAL A 65 -2.27 -9.61 -1.97
N ARG A 66 -2.49 -10.83 -2.46
CA ARG A 66 -2.23 -11.18 -3.86
C ARG A 66 -3.15 -10.45 -4.84
N THR A 67 -4.44 -10.39 -4.51
CA THR A 67 -5.43 -9.67 -5.32
C THR A 67 -5.07 -8.19 -5.40
N LYS A 68 -4.68 -7.60 -4.26
CA LYS A 68 -4.24 -6.21 -4.21
C LYS A 68 -2.96 -6.00 -5.02
N LEU A 69 -1.97 -6.88 -4.90
CA LEU A 69 -0.72 -6.79 -5.65
C LEU A 69 -0.95 -6.85 -7.17
N GLN A 70 -1.86 -7.72 -7.62
CA GLN A 70 -2.27 -7.78 -9.03
C GLN A 70 -2.95 -6.48 -9.48
N GLN A 71 -3.86 -5.94 -8.67
CA GLN A 71 -4.50 -4.66 -8.95
C GLN A 71 -3.47 -3.53 -9.12
N VAL A 72 -2.50 -3.42 -8.20
CA VAL A 72 -1.45 -2.39 -8.27
C VAL A 72 -0.55 -2.58 -9.50
N SER A 73 -0.17 -3.82 -9.78
CA SER A 73 0.66 -4.13 -10.96
C SER A 73 -0.04 -3.74 -12.26
N LEU A 74 -1.36 -3.93 -12.33
CA LEU A 74 -2.17 -3.51 -13.47
C LEU A 74 -2.22 -1.97 -13.58
N ILE A 75 -2.44 -1.25 -12.48
CA ILE A 75 -2.45 0.22 -12.45
C ILE A 75 -1.10 0.76 -12.98
N LEU A 76 0.01 0.23 -12.48
CA LEU A 76 1.35 0.64 -12.92
C LEU A 76 1.58 0.34 -14.40
N SER A 77 1.08 -0.78 -14.92
CA SER A 77 1.18 -1.08 -16.35
C SER A 77 0.47 -0.05 -17.21
N PHE A 78 -0.70 0.45 -16.79
CA PHE A 78 -1.41 1.51 -17.51
C PHE A 78 -0.72 2.87 -17.43
N LEU A 79 -0.12 3.20 -16.28
CA LEU A 79 0.64 4.44 -16.11
C LEU A 79 1.90 4.47 -16.98
N LEU A 80 2.58 3.34 -17.14
CA LEU A 80 3.80 3.24 -17.97
C LEU A 80 3.52 3.28 -19.49
N ILE A 81 2.29 2.99 -19.90
CA ILE A 81 1.86 2.97 -21.32
C ILE A 81 1.21 4.30 -21.74
N SER A 82 0.90 5.18 -20.78
CA SER A 82 0.31 6.50 -21.07
C SER A 82 1.40 7.45 -21.59
N PRO A 83 1.30 7.95 -22.84
CA PRO A 83 2.33 8.75 -23.50
C PRO A 83 2.49 10.16 -22.93
#